data_AF-A0A1C4N5K3-F1
#
_entry.id   AF-A0A1C4N5K3-F1
#
_cell.length_a   1.000
_cell.length_b   1.000
_cell.length_c   1.000
_cell.angle_alpha   90.00
_cell.angle_beta   90.00
_cell.angle_gamma   90.00
#
_symmetry.space_group_name_H-M   'P 1'
#
loop_
_entity.id
_entity.type
_entity.pdbx_description
1 polymer ?
#
loop_
_entity_poly.entity_id
_entity_poly.type
_entity_poly.pdbx_seq_one_letter_code
_entity_poly.pdbx_strand_id
1 'polypeptide(L)'
;MTDESWAGWYRDRNGSDSVVLTTDGQQLRIRIRGVDFEGESLDDLAPVSGTPPESGMFALADGALTDCVLEWDLPLPVLVEGELRQATLGCLLSLRRADPDLYLTLHLDGAAYESARAESDFAAALAAIQRILPDGIRLQTCIACAFSDYFPAPGRALSGGLACFRGAKDAYREAEGEDAVLDLWDRRTGFVQEVWSCQEFEVRPSRGEGTGHRGAFPTEPVEPREPGESGESMSPLESVQPLEPIDSA
;
A
#
# COMPACT_ATOMS: atom_id res chain seq x y z
N MET A 1 7.63 15.53 -10.93
CA MET A 1 8.05 14.14 -10.67
C MET A 1 8.47 13.57 -12.02
N THR A 2 9.47 12.70 -12.04
CA THR A 2 9.97 12.09 -13.29
C THR A 2 9.22 10.79 -13.51
N ASP A 3 8.71 10.58 -14.72
CA ASP A 3 8.03 9.33 -15.07
C ASP A 3 9.04 8.18 -15.07
N GLU A 4 8.62 7.02 -14.55
CA GLU A 4 9.33 5.76 -14.66
C GLU A 4 8.66 4.84 -15.68
N SER A 5 9.41 3.88 -16.20
CA SER A 5 8.95 2.91 -17.19
C SER A 5 9.52 1.54 -16.89
N TRP A 6 8.64 0.55 -16.75
CA TRP A 6 8.99 -0.82 -16.39
C TRP A 6 8.51 -1.76 -17.49
N ALA A 7 9.44 -2.56 -18.01
CA ALA A 7 9.11 -3.57 -19.00
C ALA A 7 8.45 -4.78 -18.32
N GLY A 8 7.47 -5.37 -18.98
CA GLY A 8 6.75 -6.50 -18.43
C GLY A 8 5.95 -7.28 -19.46
N TRP A 9 5.07 -8.12 -18.93
CA TRP A 9 4.17 -8.99 -19.67
C TRP A 9 2.75 -8.86 -19.15
N TYR A 10 1.81 -8.74 -20.07
CA TYR A 10 0.39 -8.93 -19.83
C TYR A 10 -0.03 -10.29 -20.37
N ARG A 11 -0.85 -11.03 -19.61
CA ARG A 11 -1.40 -12.33 -20.04
C ARG A 11 -2.88 -12.46 -19.69
N ASP A 12 -3.68 -12.90 -20.65
CA ASP A 12 -5.09 -13.22 -20.46
C ASP A 12 -5.47 -14.48 -21.26
N ARG A 13 -6.77 -14.75 -21.40
CA ARG A 13 -7.27 -15.87 -22.21
C ARG A 13 -6.90 -15.82 -23.70
N ASN A 14 -6.60 -14.64 -24.23
CA ASN A 14 -6.30 -14.41 -25.64
C ASN A 14 -4.80 -14.52 -25.95
N GLY A 15 -3.94 -14.62 -24.93
CA GLY A 15 -2.51 -14.84 -25.10
C GLY A 15 -1.65 -14.00 -24.17
N SER A 16 -0.43 -13.69 -24.63
CA SER A 16 0.55 -12.90 -23.88
C SER A 16 1.14 -11.82 -24.76
N ASP A 17 1.35 -10.64 -24.18
CA ASP A 17 1.85 -9.45 -24.86
C ASP A 17 2.93 -8.80 -24.00
N SER A 18 4.04 -8.40 -24.64
CA SER A 18 5.03 -7.55 -23.99
C SER A 18 4.47 -6.15 -23.83
N VAL A 19 4.65 -5.56 -22.66
CA VAL A 19 4.08 -4.26 -22.29
C VAL A 19 5.12 -3.38 -21.62
N VAL A 20 4.85 -2.08 -21.58
CA VAL A 20 5.57 -1.13 -20.75
C VAL A 20 4.55 -0.47 -19.84
N LEU A 21 4.73 -0.65 -18.53
CA LEU A 21 3.98 0.06 -17.50
C LEU A 21 4.76 1.35 -17.19
N THR A 22 4.08 2.49 -17.20
CA THR A 22 4.66 3.77 -16.79
C THR A 22 3.94 4.32 -15.58
N THR A 23 4.66 5.05 -14.73
CA THR A 23 4.10 5.71 -13.56
C THR A 23 4.84 6.99 -13.24
N ASP A 24 4.13 8.00 -12.74
CA ASP A 24 4.70 9.22 -12.15
C ASP A 24 4.68 9.20 -10.60
N GLY A 25 4.37 8.03 -10.05
CA GLY A 25 4.12 7.78 -8.63
C GLY A 25 2.66 7.93 -8.24
N GLN A 26 1.80 8.54 -9.07
CA GLN A 26 0.36 8.70 -8.82
C GLN A 26 -0.47 7.93 -9.84
N GLN A 27 -0.23 8.18 -11.12
CA GLN A 27 -0.98 7.61 -12.22
C GLN A 27 -0.17 6.51 -12.90
N LEU A 28 -0.77 5.33 -13.08
CA LEU A 28 -0.26 4.24 -13.90
C LEU A 28 -0.80 4.37 -15.32
N ARG A 29 0.03 4.03 -16.30
CA ARG A 29 -0.38 3.86 -17.69
C ARG A 29 0.25 2.61 -18.28
N ILE A 30 -0.50 1.92 -19.13
CA ILE A 30 -0.03 0.74 -19.85
C ILE A 30 -0.71 0.64 -21.20
N ARG A 31 0.04 0.26 -22.23
CA ARG A 31 -0.51 -0.04 -23.55
C ARG A 31 -0.52 -1.54 -23.78
N ILE A 32 -1.69 -2.10 -24.03
CA ILE A 32 -1.90 -3.54 -24.27
C ILE A 32 -2.60 -3.70 -25.60
N ARG A 33 -1.98 -4.43 -26.55
CA ARG A 33 -2.54 -4.69 -27.89
C ARG A 33 -3.06 -3.42 -28.61
N GLY A 34 -2.37 -2.29 -28.41
CA GLY A 34 -2.70 -1.00 -29.01
C GLY A 34 -3.76 -0.17 -28.27
N VAL A 35 -4.30 -0.66 -27.15
CA VAL A 35 -5.23 0.09 -26.29
C VAL A 35 -4.47 0.64 -25.08
N ASP A 36 -4.64 1.92 -24.81
CA ASP A 36 -4.09 2.58 -23.62
C ASP A 36 -5.03 2.41 -22.43
N PHE A 37 -4.46 2.05 -21.29
CA PHE A 37 -5.14 1.96 -20.00
C PHE A 37 -4.47 2.89 -19.00
N GLU A 38 -5.26 3.48 -18.10
CA GLU A 38 -4.79 4.30 -17.00
C GLU A 38 -5.57 4.02 -15.71
N GLY A 39 -4.91 4.20 -14.57
CA GLY A 39 -5.49 3.99 -13.24
C GLY A 39 -4.58 4.55 -12.15
N GLU A 40 -5.09 4.77 -10.94
CA GLU A 40 -4.27 5.17 -9.78
C GLU A 40 -3.67 3.95 -9.07
N SER A 41 -4.24 2.77 -9.33
CA SER A 41 -3.86 1.45 -8.84
C SER A 41 -3.66 0.46 -10.01
N LEU A 42 -3.17 -0.73 -9.71
CA LEU A 42 -2.98 -1.80 -10.70
C LEU A 42 -4.26 -2.59 -10.98
N ASP A 43 -5.25 -2.53 -10.09
CA ASP A 43 -6.57 -3.17 -10.22
C ASP A 43 -7.67 -2.23 -10.73
N ASP A 44 -7.38 -0.94 -10.95
CA ASP A 44 -8.32 0.06 -11.48
C ASP A 44 -7.96 0.53 -12.90
N LEU A 45 -7.04 -0.16 -13.58
CA LEU A 45 -6.59 0.17 -14.93
C LEU A 45 -7.74 0.09 -15.94
N ALA A 46 -8.27 1.24 -16.34
CA ALA A 46 -9.40 1.39 -17.25
C ALA A 46 -8.94 1.91 -18.62
N PRO A 47 -9.62 1.55 -19.73
CA PRO A 47 -9.29 2.08 -21.04
C PRO A 47 -9.40 3.62 -21.06
N VAL A 48 -8.39 4.28 -21.63
CA VAL A 48 -8.41 5.74 -21.81
C VAL A 48 -9.57 6.12 -22.75
N SER A 49 -10.30 7.17 -22.37
CA SER A 49 -11.45 7.65 -23.13
C SER A 49 -11.10 7.97 -24.59
N GLY A 50 -11.91 7.48 -25.53
CA GLY A 50 -11.81 7.79 -26.96
C GLY A 50 -11.39 6.64 -27.86
N THR A 51 -10.89 5.53 -27.30
CA THR A 51 -10.62 4.28 -28.06
C THR A 51 -11.20 3.09 -27.30
N PRO A 52 -12.53 2.86 -27.36
CA PRO A 52 -13.11 1.71 -26.70
C PRO A 52 -12.51 0.42 -27.30
N PRO A 53 -12.07 -0.53 -26.46
CA PRO A 53 -11.52 -1.78 -26.96
C PRO A 53 -12.57 -2.56 -27.76
N GLU A 54 -12.11 -3.35 -28.73
CA GLU A 54 -13.00 -4.26 -29.44
C GLU A 54 -13.67 -5.24 -28.46
N SER A 55 -14.94 -5.56 -28.72
CA SER A 55 -15.71 -6.42 -27.82
C SER A 55 -15.02 -7.78 -27.65
N GLY A 56 -14.84 -8.21 -26.39
CA GLY A 56 -14.22 -9.48 -26.05
C GLY A 56 -12.68 -9.49 -26.08
N MET A 57 -12.05 -8.38 -26.48
CA MET A 57 -10.59 -8.21 -26.51
C MET A 57 -9.96 -8.24 -25.11
N PHE A 58 -10.67 -7.67 -24.13
CA PHE A 58 -10.30 -7.65 -22.71
C PHE A 58 -11.50 -8.06 -21.86
N ALA A 59 -11.23 -8.69 -20.72
CA ALA A 59 -12.21 -8.82 -19.67
C ALA A 59 -12.17 -7.55 -18.81
N LEU A 60 -13.32 -6.91 -18.64
CA LEU A 60 -13.46 -5.71 -17.81
C LEU A 60 -14.51 -5.96 -16.73
N ALA A 61 -14.21 -5.53 -15.49
CA ALA A 61 -15.14 -5.47 -14.37
C ALA A 61 -15.17 -4.03 -13.86
N ASP A 62 -16.37 -3.45 -13.73
CA ASP A 62 -16.55 -2.04 -13.35
C ASP A 62 -15.73 -1.03 -14.17
N GLY A 63 -15.41 -1.38 -15.42
CA GLY A 63 -14.63 -0.55 -16.34
C GLY A 63 -13.12 -0.78 -16.31
N ALA A 64 -12.59 -1.54 -15.34
CA ALA A 64 -11.17 -1.84 -15.18
C ALA A 64 -10.80 -3.24 -15.67
N LEU A 65 -9.52 -3.46 -15.98
CA LEU A 65 -8.96 -4.75 -16.39
C LEU A 65 -9.15 -5.84 -15.32
N THR A 66 -9.58 -7.02 -15.76
CA THR A 66 -9.71 -8.22 -14.92
C THR A 66 -9.36 -9.47 -15.72
N ASP A 67 -9.39 -10.66 -15.09
CA ASP A 67 -9.10 -11.96 -15.70
C ASP A 67 -7.76 -12.01 -16.45
N CYS A 68 -6.75 -11.35 -15.88
CA CYS A 68 -5.43 -11.22 -16.45
C CYS A 68 -4.32 -11.40 -15.41
N VAL A 69 -3.09 -11.48 -15.89
CA VAL A 69 -1.85 -11.52 -15.10
C VAL A 69 -0.91 -10.47 -15.64
N LEU A 70 -0.38 -9.65 -14.74
CA LEU A 70 0.68 -8.69 -15.00
C LEU A 70 1.97 -9.19 -14.34
N GLU A 71 3.07 -9.18 -15.08
CA GLU A 71 4.40 -9.53 -14.58
C GLU A 71 5.40 -8.47 -15.04
N TRP A 72 6.17 -7.89 -14.13
CA TRP A 72 7.16 -6.86 -14.47
C TRP A 72 8.27 -6.78 -13.43
N ASP A 73 9.39 -6.22 -13.84
CA ASP A 73 10.52 -5.92 -12.96
C ASP A 73 10.66 -4.40 -12.83
N LEU A 74 10.76 -3.89 -11.60
CA LEU A 74 11.07 -2.48 -11.36
C LEU A 74 12.40 -2.31 -10.60
N PRO A 75 13.25 -1.35 -11.00
CA PRO A 75 14.41 -0.96 -10.21
C PRO A 75 13.96 -0.41 -8.86
N LEU A 76 14.48 -0.95 -7.77
CA LEU A 76 14.11 -0.53 -6.43
C LEU A 76 15.35 -0.09 -5.62
N PRO A 77 15.42 1.18 -5.18
CA PRO A 77 16.44 1.59 -4.24
C PRO A 77 16.24 0.91 -2.87
N VAL A 78 17.35 0.45 -2.29
CA VAL A 78 17.40 -0.19 -0.97
C VAL A 78 18.54 0.44 -0.17
N LEU A 79 18.31 0.76 1.09
CA LEU A 79 19.34 1.21 2.01
C LEU A 79 19.98 -0.03 2.66
N VAL A 80 21.30 -0.18 2.52
CA VAL A 80 22.11 -1.23 3.15
C VAL A 80 23.12 -0.54 4.05
N GLU A 81 22.96 -0.66 5.37
CA GLU A 81 23.78 0.05 6.36
C GLU A 81 23.81 1.57 6.12
N GLY A 82 22.67 2.11 5.67
CA GLY A 82 22.51 3.53 5.33
C GLY A 82 23.05 3.92 3.95
N GLU A 83 23.70 3.03 3.21
CA GLU A 83 24.16 3.28 1.84
C GLU A 83 23.10 2.86 0.82
N LEU A 84 22.90 3.68 -0.21
CA LEU A 84 21.98 3.37 -1.29
C LEU A 84 22.54 2.28 -2.22
N ARG A 85 21.77 1.21 -2.39
CA ARG A 85 21.99 0.13 -3.35
C ARG A 85 20.80 0.03 -4.30
N GLN A 86 21.05 -0.52 -5.48
CA GLN A 86 20.00 -0.80 -6.46
C GLN A 86 19.66 -2.28 -6.41
N ALA A 87 18.39 -2.58 -6.19
CA ALA A 87 17.80 -3.90 -6.27
C ALA A 87 16.84 -3.98 -7.46
N THR A 88 16.36 -5.18 -7.75
CA THR A 88 15.24 -5.40 -8.67
C THR A 88 14.09 -6.02 -7.89
N LEU A 89 12.91 -5.41 -7.96
CA LEU A 89 11.69 -6.00 -7.43
C LEU A 89 10.90 -6.60 -8.60
N GLY A 90 10.87 -7.92 -8.64
CA GLY A 90 10.01 -8.68 -9.55
C GLY A 90 8.60 -8.76 -8.97
N CYS A 91 7.62 -8.41 -9.80
CA CYS A 91 6.21 -8.33 -9.44
C CYS A 91 5.42 -9.30 -10.31
N LEU A 92 4.58 -10.12 -9.68
CA LEU A 92 3.59 -10.96 -10.34
C LEU A 92 2.22 -10.70 -9.70
N LEU A 93 1.30 -10.15 -10.48
CA LEU A 93 -0.05 -9.80 -10.05
C LEU A 93 -1.07 -10.57 -10.89
N SER A 94 -1.93 -11.34 -10.22
CA SER A 94 -3.05 -12.05 -10.85
C SER A 94 -4.37 -11.39 -10.47
N LEU A 95 -5.09 -10.86 -11.47
CA LEU A 95 -6.42 -10.27 -11.36
C LEU A 95 -7.54 -11.24 -11.79
N ARG A 96 -7.28 -12.55 -11.74
CA ARG A 96 -8.23 -13.60 -12.16
C ARG A 96 -9.33 -13.90 -11.15
N ARG A 97 -9.20 -13.36 -9.95
CA ARG A 97 -10.09 -13.57 -8.82
C ARG A 97 -10.51 -12.20 -8.28
N ALA A 98 -11.61 -12.17 -7.53
CA ALA A 98 -12.07 -10.94 -6.89
C ALA A 98 -11.01 -10.39 -5.91
N ASP A 99 -10.38 -11.29 -5.14
CA ASP A 99 -9.19 -10.97 -4.37
C ASP A 99 -7.95 -11.22 -5.24
N PRO A 100 -7.14 -10.20 -5.54
CA PRO A 100 -5.95 -10.37 -6.35
C PRO A 100 -4.90 -11.20 -5.62
N ASP A 101 -4.16 -12.02 -6.37
CA ASP A 101 -2.98 -12.71 -5.84
C ASP A 101 -1.72 -11.93 -6.27
N LEU A 102 -1.05 -11.27 -5.31
CA LEU A 102 0.22 -10.58 -5.51
C LEU A 102 1.39 -11.42 -4.98
N TYR A 103 2.47 -11.45 -5.75
CA TYR A 103 3.72 -12.07 -5.37
C TYR A 103 4.89 -11.15 -5.74
N LEU A 104 5.77 -10.90 -4.77
CA LEU A 104 6.94 -10.04 -4.92
C LEU A 104 8.22 -10.84 -4.66
N THR A 105 9.25 -10.59 -5.46
CA THR A 105 10.60 -11.11 -5.23
C THR A 105 11.60 -9.96 -5.33
N LEU A 106 12.30 -9.66 -4.23
CA LEU A 106 13.38 -8.70 -4.22
C LEU A 106 14.71 -9.40 -4.51
N HIS A 107 15.38 -9.01 -5.58
CA HIS A 107 16.73 -9.42 -5.92
C HIS A 107 17.73 -8.34 -5.50
N LEU A 108 18.62 -8.67 -4.57
CA LEU A 108 19.66 -7.77 -4.03
C LEU A 108 20.96 -8.54 -3.84
N ASP A 109 22.05 -8.07 -4.45
CA ASP A 109 23.40 -8.63 -4.32
C ASP A 109 23.49 -10.15 -4.57
N GLY A 110 22.68 -10.66 -5.49
CA GLY A 110 22.62 -12.08 -5.85
C GLY A 110 21.75 -12.95 -4.93
N ALA A 111 21.19 -12.38 -3.86
CA ALA A 111 20.15 -13.02 -3.04
C ALA A 111 18.75 -12.69 -3.56
N ALA A 112 17.79 -13.56 -3.25
CA ALA A 112 16.37 -13.37 -3.53
C ALA A 112 15.55 -13.46 -2.23
N TYR A 113 14.66 -12.49 -2.02
CA TYR A 113 13.78 -12.40 -0.86
C TYR A 113 12.33 -12.36 -1.34
N GLU A 114 11.54 -13.34 -0.95
CA GLU A 114 10.19 -13.57 -1.49
C GLU A 114 9.12 -13.18 -0.45
N SER A 115 8.06 -12.50 -0.89
CA SER A 115 6.86 -12.33 -0.06
C SER A 115 6.17 -13.68 0.20
N ALA A 116 5.16 -13.70 1.07
CA ALA A 116 4.30 -14.89 1.13
C ALA A 116 3.59 -15.08 -0.23
N ARG A 117 3.10 -16.30 -0.45
CA ARG A 117 2.33 -16.60 -1.66
C ARG A 117 0.94 -15.96 -1.54
N ALA A 118 0.55 -15.23 -2.58
CA ALA A 118 -0.78 -14.61 -2.73
C ALA A 118 -1.11 -13.57 -1.64
N GLU A 119 -0.26 -12.56 -1.53
CA GLU A 119 -0.58 -11.35 -0.75
C GLU A 119 -1.72 -10.58 -1.44
N SER A 120 -2.57 -9.90 -0.66
CA SER A 120 -3.71 -9.16 -1.21
C SER A 120 -3.36 -7.76 -1.72
N ASP A 121 -2.21 -7.21 -1.32
CA ASP A 121 -1.81 -5.84 -1.59
C ASP A 121 -0.30 -5.60 -1.43
N PHE A 122 0.18 -4.50 -2.03
CA PHE A 122 1.59 -4.13 -2.01
C PHE A 122 2.13 -3.82 -0.61
N ALA A 123 1.30 -3.23 0.27
CA ALA A 123 1.73 -2.89 1.62
C ALA A 123 2.08 -4.15 2.43
N ALA A 124 1.24 -5.19 2.38
CA ALA A 124 1.53 -6.49 3.01
C ALA A 124 2.75 -7.17 2.38
N ALA A 125 2.80 -7.24 1.06
CA ALA A 125 3.89 -7.94 0.36
C ALA A 125 5.27 -7.30 0.62
N LEU A 126 5.34 -5.96 0.59
CA LEU A 126 6.57 -5.23 0.91
C LEU A 126 6.93 -5.36 2.39
N ALA A 127 5.94 -5.39 3.30
CA ALA A 127 6.19 -5.64 4.71
C ALA A 127 6.72 -7.07 4.95
N ALA A 128 6.19 -8.06 4.24
CA ALA A 128 6.69 -9.44 4.30
C ALA A 128 8.15 -9.54 3.87
N ILE A 129 8.51 -8.91 2.75
CA ILE A 129 9.92 -8.80 2.30
C ILE A 129 10.77 -8.09 3.36
N GLN A 130 10.32 -6.95 3.88
CA GLN A 130 11.08 -6.18 4.86
C GLN A 130 11.36 -6.96 6.16
N ARG A 131 10.47 -7.87 6.58
CA ARG A 131 10.67 -8.71 7.77
C ARG A 131 11.72 -9.80 7.58
N ILE A 132 11.92 -10.29 6.36
CA ILE A 132 12.89 -11.36 6.07
C ILE A 132 14.26 -10.81 5.62
N LEU A 133 14.34 -9.51 5.35
CA LEU A 133 15.60 -8.84 5.05
C LEU A 133 16.55 -8.87 6.27
N PRO A 134 17.86 -9.04 6.05
CA PRO A 134 18.87 -8.87 7.09
C PRO A 134 18.75 -7.53 7.82
N ASP A 135 19.21 -7.50 9.06
CA ASP A 135 19.39 -6.26 9.82
C ASP A 135 20.24 -5.26 9.02
N GLY A 136 19.94 -3.97 9.21
CA GLY A 136 20.60 -2.89 8.47
C GLY A 136 20.10 -2.70 7.03
N ILE A 137 19.26 -3.59 6.49
CA ILE A 137 18.66 -3.44 5.16
C ILE A 137 17.23 -2.90 5.25
N ARG A 138 16.94 -1.83 4.50
CA ARG A 138 15.63 -1.16 4.46
C ARG A 138 15.20 -0.83 3.03
N LEU A 139 13.96 -1.15 2.68
CA LEU A 139 13.36 -0.76 1.40
C LEU A 139 13.21 0.77 1.33
N GLN A 140 13.66 1.40 0.25
CA GLN A 140 13.43 2.83 0.02
C GLN A 140 12.17 3.03 -0.83
N THR A 141 11.02 2.83 -0.20
CA THR A 141 9.69 2.90 -0.83
C THR A 141 8.77 3.85 -0.07
N CYS A 142 7.77 4.40 -0.75
CA CYS A 142 6.80 5.32 -0.14
C CYS A 142 6.05 4.67 1.02
N ILE A 143 5.76 3.36 0.98
CA ILE A 143 5.15 2.67 2.14
C ILE A 143 6.04 2.69 3.40
N ALA A 144 7.36 2.64 3.22
CA ALA A 144 8.38 2.65 4.27
C ALA A 144 8.85 4.08 4.66
N CYS A 145 8.33 5.11 4.00
CA CYS A 145 8.69 6.50 4.25
C CYS A 145 8.07 7.02 5.55
N ALA A 146 8.82 7.88 6.24
CA ALA A 146 8.37 8.58 7.43
C ALA A 146 7.25 9.59 7.15
N PHE A 147 7.04 10.04 5.91
CA PHE A 147 6.07 11.09 5.58
C PHE A 147 4.98 10.62 4.64
N SER A 148 4.51 9.41 4.86
CA SER A 148 3.46 8.84 4.05
C SER A 148 2.42 8.19 4.93
N ASP A 149 1.14 8.33 4.63
CA ASP A 149 0.11 7.66 5.42
C ASP A 149 -1.13 7.31 4.61
N TYR A 150 -1.88 6.31 5.04
CA TYR A 150 -3.18 6.05 4.47
C TYR A 150 -4.20 6.97 5.11
N PHE A 151 -5.32 7.17 4.39
CA PHE A 151 -6.47 7.77 5.01
C PHE A 151 -6.95 6.83 6.12
N PRO A 152 -7.21 7.33 7.34
CA PRO A 152 -7.73 6.51 8.43
C PRO A 152 -9.16 6.03 8.17
N ALA A 153 -9.27 4.98 7.37
CA ALA A 153 -10.52 4.33 7.03
C ALA A 153 -10.32 2.81 6.97
N PRO A 154 -11.39 2.03 7.21
CA PRO A 154 -11.33 0.59 7.09
C PRO A 154 -11.11 0.17 5.62
N GLY A 155 -10.18 -0.76 5.42
CA GLY A 155 -9.87 -1.32 4.11
C GLY A 155 -8.75 -0.57 3.39
N ARG A 156 -8.04 -1.30 2.53
CA ARG A 156 -6.99 -0.75 1.65
C ARG A 156 -7.16 -1.36 0.26
N ALA A 157 -6.86 -0.57 -0.76
CA ALA A 157 -6.77 -1.06 -2.13
C ALA A 157 -5.53 -1.94 -2.33
N LEU A 158 -5.44 -2.60 -3.49
CA LEU A 158 -4.26 -3.37 -3.90
C LEU A 158 -2.98 -2.51 -3.89
N SER A 159 -3.08 -1.29 -4.42
CA SER A 159 -2.00 -0.31 -4.50
C SER A 159 -2.55 1.12 -4.56
N GLY A 160 -1.68 2.10 -4.34
CA GLY A 160 -2.03 3.52 -4.43
C GLY A 160 -2.74 4.05 -3.17
N GLY A 161 -3.13 5.32 -3.23
CA GLY A 161 -3.90 5.96 -2.15
C GLY A 161 -3.10 6.35 -0.91
N LEU A 162 -1.77 6.21 -0.92
CA LEU A 162 -0.92 6.66 0.18
C LEU A 162 -0.71 8.18 0.08
N ALA A 163 -1.15 8.95 1.07
CA ALA A 163 -0.90 10.39 1.11
C ALA A 163 0.56 10.69 1.40
N CYS A 164 1.17 11.60 0.64
CA CYS A 164 2.54 12.06 0.86
C CYS A 164 2.56 13.40 1.58
N PHE A 165 3.23 13.47 2.73
CA PHE A 165 3.36 14.65 3.58
C PHE A 165 4.74 15.32 3.46
N ARG A 166 5.48 15.11 2.36
CA ARG A 166 6.80 15.76 2.13
C ARG A 166 6.75 17.29 2.19
N GLY A 167 5.64 17.90 1.80
CA GLY A 167 5.41 19.35 1.93
C GLY A 167 5.09 19.82 3.35
N ALA A 168 4.91 18.91 4.30
CA ALA A 168 4.52 19.17 5.68
C ALA A 168 5.36 18.37 6.70
N LYS A 169 6.63 18.04 6.36
CA LYS A 169 7.51 17.19 7.17
C LYS A 169 7.55 17.57 8.64
N ASP A 170 7.77 18.84 8.95
CA ASP A 170 7.93 19.30 10.33
C ASP A 170 6.67 19.03 11.15
N ALA A 171 5.49 19.31 10.60
CA ALA A 171 4.23 19.02 11.29
C ALA A 171 3.94 17.51 11.37
N TYR A 172 4.33 16.73 10.35
CA TYR A 172 4.12 15.28 10.39
C TYR A 172 5.05 14.58 11.39
N ARG A 173 6.26 15.11 11.67
CA ARG A 173 7.16 14.56 12.70
C ARG A 173 6.56 14.60 14.09
N GLU A 174 5.66 15.54 14.35
CA GLU A 174 4.94 15.71 15.61
C GLU A 174 3.62 14.90 15.64
N ALA A 175 3.24 14.28 14.53
CA ALA A 175 1.98 13.53 14.42
C ALA A 175 2.15 12.08 14.90
N GLU A 176 1.26 11.66 15.79
CA GLU A 176 1.11 10.29 16.24
C GLU A 176 -0.38 9.91 16.29
N GLY A 177 -0.73 8.76 15.72
CA GLY A 177 -2.09 8.26 15.72
C GLY A 177 -2.99 8.87 14.64
N GLU A 178 -4.24 8.41 14.67
CA GLU A 178 -5.27 8.72 13.67
C GLU A 178 -5.62 10.20 13.59
N ASP A 179 -6.01 10.79 14.71
CA ASP A 179 -6.52 12.17 14.78
C ASP A 179 -5.49 13.18 14.27
N ALA A 180 -4.21 13.00 14.66
CA ALA A 180 -3.13 13.88 14.22
C ALA A 180 -2.89 13.81 12.70
N VAL A 181 -3.05 12.64 12.09
CA VAL A 181 -2.91 12.48 10.63
C VAL A 181 -4.12 13.06 9.89
N LEU A 182 -5.33 12.92 10.44
CA LEU A 182 -6.54 13.54 9.89
C LEU A 182 -6.42 15.06 9.86
N ASP A 183 -5.92 15.67 10.94
CA ASP A 183 -5.69 17.13 11.01
C ASP A 183 -4.68 17.64 9.97
N LEU A 184 -3.77 16.78 9.52
CA LEU A 184 -2.77 17.10 8.50
C LEU A 184 -3.23 16.78 7.07
N TRP A 185 -4.37 16.11 6.88
CA TRP A 185 -4.71 15.48 5.61
C TRP A 185 -4.72 16.44 4.42
N ASP A 186 -5.24 17.65 4.61
CA ASP A 186 -5.31 18.69 3.56
C ASP A 186 -3.96 19.36 3.28
N ARG A 187 -2.93 19.08 4.10
CA ARG A 187 -1.56 19.54 3.91
C ARG A 187 -0.71 18.53 3.13
N ARG A 188 -1.28 17.39 2.73
CA ARG A 188 -0.58 16.42 1.86
C ARG A 188 -0.20 17.05 0.53
N THR A 189 0.94 16.65 -0.01
CA THR A 189 1.42 17.06 -1.32
C THR A 189 0.71 16.36 -2.47
N GLY A 190 0.10 15.20 -2.19
CA GLY A 190 -0.61 14.38 -3.17
C GLY A 190 -0.74 12.95 -2.67
N PHE A 191 -1.26 12.08 -3.52
CA PHE A 191 -1.19 10.64 -3.30
C PHE A 191 0.06 10.07 -3.96
N VAL A 192 0.46 8.87 -3.56
CA VAL A 192 1.56 8.11 -4.17
C VAL A 192 1.28 6.61 -4.08
N GLN A 193 1.89 5.83 -4.95
CA GLN A 193 1.95 4.38 -4.89
C GLN A 193 2.96 3.91 -3.84
N GLU A 194 2.74 2.74 -3.25
CA GLU A 194 3.57 2.16 -2.19
C GLU A 194 4.99 1.92 -2.65
N VAL A 195 5.15 1.39 -3.86
CA VAL A 195 6.45 1.05 -4.48
C VAL A 195 7.24 2.26 -4.94
N TRP A 196 6.62 3.45 -4.99
CA TRP A 196 7.28 4.65 -5.45
C TRP A 196 8.47 5.03 -4.56
N SER A 197 9.50 5.63 -5.13
CA SER A 197 10.64 6.16 -4.38
C SER A 197 10.93 7.60 -4.79
N CYS A 198 11.21 8.45 -3.81
CA CYS A 198 11.60 9.83 -4.08
C CYS A 198 12.86 10.21 -3.29
N GLN A 199 13.53 11.27 -3.73
CA GLN A 199 14.77 11.75 -3.11
C GLN A 199 14.58 12.33 -1.71
N GLU A 200 13.33 12.64 -1.33
CA GLU A 200 12.98 13.17 -0.02
C GLU A 200 12.62 12.10 1.00
N PHE A 201 12.81 10.83 0.65
CA PHE A 201 12.58 9.68 1.53
C PHE A 201 13.36 9.83 2.84
N GLU A 202 12.67 9.60 3.95
CA GLU A 202 13.27 9.40 5.27
C GLU A 202 12.72 8.09 5.83
N VAL A 203 13.57 7.32 6.50
CA VAL A 203 13.17 6.03 7.09
C VAL A 203 12.13 6.28 8.17
N ARG A 204 11.00 5.58 8.07
CA ARG A 204 9.95 5.60 9.09
C ARG A 204 10.50 5.17 10.46
N PRO A 205 10.24 5.94 11.54
CA PRO A 205 10.61 5.53 12.89
C PRO A 205 9.97 4.19 13.26
N SER A 206 10.62 3.42 14.12
CA SER A 206 10.07 2.14 14.61
C SER A 206 9.02 2.29 15.71
N ARG A 207 8.86 3.48 16.30
CA ARG A 207 7.89 3.79 17.37
C ARG A 207 7.77 5.30 17.61
N GLY A 208 6.66 5.72 18.21
CA GLY A 208 6.42 7.07 18.74
C GLY A 208 6.05 8.10 17.67
N GLU A 209 6.26 9.37 17.99
CA GLU A 209 6.00 10.51 17.10
C GLU A 209 6.67 10.33 15.71
N GLY A 210 5.98 10.77 14.66
CA GLY A 210 6.44 10.61 13.28
C GLY A 210 6.21 9.21 12.70
N THR A 211 5.62 8.29 13.47
CA THR A 211 5.05 7.04 12.92
C THR A 211 3.63 7.22 12.39
N GLY A 212 3.00 8.38 12.59
CA GLY A 212 1.66 8.67 12.06
C GLY A 212 0.60 7.66 12.53
N HIS A 213 -0.39 7.42 11.68
CA HIS A 213 -1.55 6.57 12.00
C HIS A 213 -1.23 5.08 11.83
N ARG A 214 -0.49 4.71 10.77
CA ARG A 214 -0.13 3.30 10.47
C ARG A 214 0.89 2.69 11.43
N GLY A 215 1.57 3.49 12.24
CA GLY A 215 2.68 3.03 13.08
C GLY A 215 3.94 2.71 12.28
N ALA A 216 4.74 1.76 12.79
CA ALA A 216 6.02 1.37 12.20
C ALA A 216 5.87 0.60 10.86
N PHE A 217 6.95 0.58 10.07
CA PHE A 217 7.07 -0.31 8.91
C PHE A 217 8.34 -1.17 9.00
N PRO A 218 8.25 -2.51 8.87
CA PRO A 218 7.01 -3.27 8.77
C PRO A 218 6.25 -3.17 10.09
N THR A 219 4.92 -3.26 10.06
CA THR A 219 4.17 -3.38 11.32
C THR A 219 4.63 -4.63 12.05
N GLU A 220 4.92 -4.49 13.34
CA GLU A 220 5.21 -5.64 14.18
C GLU A 220 3.99 -6.59 14.14
N PRO A 221 4.21 -7.91 14.11
CA PRO A 221 3.12 -8.84 14.30
C PRO A 221 2.43 -8.50 15.62
N VAL A 222 1.11 -8.28 15.60
CA VAL A 222 0.34 -8.27 16.83
C VAL A 222 0.50 -9.66 17.43
N GLU A 223 1.24 -9.79 18.53
CA GLU A 223 1.31 -11.07 19.24
C GLU A 223 -0.13 -11.53 19.51
N PRO A 224 -0.48 -12.79 19.19
CA PRO A 224 -1.82 -13.27 19.51
C PRO A 224 -2.01 -13.11 21.02
N ARG A 225 -2.99 -12.30 21.42
CA ARG A 225 -3.39 -12.20 22.83
C ARG A 225 -3.59 -13.62 23.33
N GLU A 226 -2.84 -14.01 24.36
CA GLU A 226 -3.04 -15.31 24.96
C GLU A 226 -4.52 -15.45 25.36
N PRO A 227 -5.18 -16.57 25.01
CA PRO A 227 -6.56 -16.79 25.42
C PRO A 227 -6.57 -17.05 26.93
N GLY A 228 -6.58 -16.00 27.73
CA GLY A 228 -6.42 -16.12 29.18
C GLY A 228 -6.60 -14.85 30.03
N GLU A 229 -6.50 -13.64 29.47
CA GLU A 229 -6.80 -12.43 30.25
C GLU A 229 -8.29 -12.11 30.25
N SER A 230 -9.05 -12.97 30.93
CA SER A 230 -10.32 -12.59 31.52
C SER A 230 -10.06 -11.78 32.79
N GLY A 231 -10.53 -10.53 32.82
CA GLY A 231 -10.97 -9.91 34.07
C GLY A 231 -10.56 -8.46 34.27
N GLU A 232 -11.51 -7.56 34.07
CA GLU A 232 -11.99 -6.70 35.16
C GLU A 232 -13.52 -6.63 35.03
N SER A 233 -14.24 -7.46 35.78
CA SER A 233 -14.85 -7.08 37.06
C SER A 233 -16.07 -6.17 36.86
N MET A 234 -17.21 -6.78 36.51
CA MET A 234 -18.52 -6.18 36.77
C MET A 234 -18.70 -6.07 38.28
N SER A 235 -18.73 -4.84 38.79
CA SER A 235 -19.22 -4.54 40.14
C SER A 235 -20.72 -4.88 40.24
N PRO A 236 -21.20 -5.42 41.37
CA PRO A 236 -22.59 -5.82 41.51
C PRO A 236 -23.53 -4.61 41.57
N LEU A 237 -24.68 -4.75 40.92
CA LEU A 237 -25.86 -3.88 41.02
C LEU A 237 -26.17 -3.52 42.49
N GLU A 238 -25.96 -2.27 42.87
CA GLU A 238 -26.58 -1.72 44.07
C GLU A 238 -28.04 -1.31 43.78
N SER A 239 -28.91 -1.99 44.52
CA SER A 239 -30.30 -1.74 44.87
C SER A 239 -30.86 -0.32 44.63
N VAL A 240 -31.99 -0.33 43.91
CA VAL A 240 -33.02 0.70 43.75
C VAL A 240 -33.34 1.46 45.05
N GLN A 241 -33.37 2.80 44.97
CA GLN A 241 -34.12 3.64 45.92
C GLN A 241 -35.40 4.20 45.28
N PRO A 242 -36.51 4.37 46.03
CA PRO A 242 -37.81 4.77 45.47
C PRO A 242 -37.90 6.28 45.16
N LEU A 243 -38.73 6.59 44.17
CA LEU A 243 -39.15 7.93 43.75
C LEU A 243 -39.73 8.77 44.89
N GLU A 244 -39.22 9.98 45.08
CA GLU A 244 -39.90 11.03 45.86
C GLU A 244 -40.93 11.79 44.99
N PRO A 245 -42.06 12.23 45.57
CA PRO A 245 -43.15 12.84 44.83
C PRO A 245 -42.85 14.30 44.43
N ILE A 246 -43.25 14.65 43.21
CA ILE A 246 -43.27 16.03 42.71
C ILE A 246 -44.59 16.67 43.18
N ASP A 247 -44.51 17.57 44.15
CA ASP A 247 -45.56 18.55 44.41
C ASP A 247 -45.47 19.65 43.34
N SER A 248 -46.56 19.84 42.58
CA SER A 248 -46.77 20.98 41.70
C SER A 248 -47.79 21.92 42.33
N ALA A 249 -47.39 23.18 42.52
CA ALA A 249 -48.28 24.32 42.67
C ALA A 249 -48.49 24.99 41.31
#